data_AF-V4LPG9-F1
#
_entry.id   AF-V4LPG9-F1
#
_cell.length_a   1.000
_cell.length_b   1.000
_cell.length_c   1.000
_cell.angle_alpha   90.00
_cell.angle_beta   90.00
_cell.angle_gamma   90.00
#
_symmetry.space_group_name_H-M   'P 1'
#
loop_
_entity.id
_entity.type
_entity.pdbx_description
1 polymer ?
#
loop_
_entity_poly.entity_id
_entity_poly.type
_entity_poly.pdbx_seq_one_letter_code
_entity_poly.pdbx_strand_id
1 'polypeptide(L)'
;MAKAIKAAESALRAVAIGLLSSLNARFYARFGRPFVEQILVDPVAAYREALGVAPAGLVEATFKIVLRAFGLNPLEVEGAMEAVRAGDSRRFLEIVKSKVN
;
A
#
# COMPACT_ATOMS: atom_id res chain seq x y z
N MET A 1 4.76 12.04 -6.94
CA MET A 1 4.35 11.37 -5.67
C MET A 1 2.94 11.73 -5.15
N ALA A 2 2.62 12.98 -4.81
CA ALA A 2 1.31 13.35 -4.24
C ALA A 2 0.09 12.97 -5.11
N LYS A 3 0.21 13.10 -6.44
CA LYS A 3 -0.82 12.69 -7.40
C LYS A 3 -1.16 11.20 -7.30
N ALA A 4 -0.15 10.36 -7.16
CA ALA A 4 -0.30 8.92 -7.09
C ALA A 4 -0.90 8.47 -5.74
N ILE A 5 -0.51 9.11 -4.63
CA ILE A 5 -1.16 8.91 -3.32
C ILE A 5 -2.66 9.21 -3.43
N LYS A 6 -3.02 10.38 -3.98
CA LYS A 6 -4.43 10.76 -4.15
C LYS A 6 -5.19 9.78 -5.06
N ALA A 7 -4.56 9.29 -6.13
CA ALA A 7 -5.16 8.29 -7.01
C ALA A 7 -5.44 6.96 -6.29
N ALA A 8 -4.46 6.47 -5.51
CA ALA A 8 -4.61 5.26 -4.71
C ALA A 8 -5.67 5.39 -3.62
N GLU A 9 -5.71 6.53 -2.91
CA GLU A 9 -6.77 6.80 -1.93
C GLU A 9 -8.15 6.86 -2.60
N SER A 10 -8.26 7.46 -3.78
CA SER A 10 -9.52 7.53 -4.52
C SER A 10 -9.99 6.13 -4.94
N ALA A 11 -9.07 5.28 -5.42
CA ALA A 11 -9.36 3.90 -5.77
C ALA A 11 -9.83 3.10 -4.54
N LEU A 12 -9.16 3.24 -3.39
CA LEU A 12 -9.57 2.58 -2.15
C LEU A 12 -10.89 3.10 -1.59
N ARG A 13 -11.19 4.40 -1.70
CA ARG A 13 -12.50 4.95 -1.29
C ARG A 13 -13.64 4.34 -2.10
N ALA A 14 -13.44 4.04 -3.38
CA ALA A 14 -14.48 3.46 -4.22
C ALA A 14 -14.85 2.02 -3.83
N VAL A 15 -13.91 1.24 -3.28
CA VAL A 15 -14.09 -0.21 -3.08
C VAL A 15 -13.95 -0.68 -1.63
N ALA A 16 -13.34 0.14 -0.76
CA ALA A 16 -12.94 -0.26 0.59
C ALA A 16 -12.90 0.92 1.57
N ILE A 17 -13.84 1.88 1.48
CA ILE A 17 -13.83 3.11 2.29
C ILE A 17 -13.77 2.86 3.81
N GLY A 18 -14.50 1.86 4.31
CA GLY A 18 -14.50 1.50 5.73
C GLY A 18 -13.12 1.02 6.19
N LEU A 19 -12.49 0.13 5.42
CA LEU A 19 -11.15 -0.37 5.71
C LEU A 19 -10.10 0.74 5.60
N LEU A 20 -10.16 1.59 4.57
CA LEU A 20 -9.25 2.72 4.41
C LEU A 20 -9.30 3.66 5.61
N SER A 21 -10.51 3.94 6.13
CA SER A 21 -10.68 4.78 7.33
C SER A 21 -10.01 4.15 8.55
N SER A 22 -10.22 2.84 8.78
CA SER A 22 -9.59 2.11 9.89
C SER A 22 -8.06 2.05 9.76
N LEU A 23 -7.55 1.78 8.56
CA LEU A 23 -6.11 1.78 8.27
C LEU A 23 -5.50 3.16 8.50
N ASN A 24 -6.11 4.23 7.97
CA ASN A 24 -5.60 5.59 8.16
C ASN A 24 -5.56 5.99 9.63
N ALA A 25 -6.62 5.70 10.41
CA ALA A 25 -6.63 6.00 11.84
C ALA A 25 -5.48 5.30 12.57
N ARG A 26 -5.30 3.99 12.32
CA ARG A 26 -4.22 3.21 12.95
C ARG A 26 -2.83 3.70 12.53
N PHE A 27 -2.64 3.98 11.25
CA PHE A 27 -1.35 4.40 10.71
C PHE A 27 -0.96 5.81 11.16
N TYR A 28 -1.91 6.73 11.24
CA TYR A 28 -1.66 8.04 11.84
C TYR A 28 -1.22 7.91 13.30
N ALA A 29 -1.91 7.07 14.10
CA ALA A 29 -1.54 6.85 15.50
C ALA A 29 -0.16 6.21 15.67
N ARG A 30 0.24 5.31 14.75
CA ARG A 30 1.50 4.55 14.85
C ARG A 30 2.70 5.24 14.20
N PHE A 31 2.52 5.84 13.03
CA PHE A 31 3.59 6.35 12.17
C PHE A 31 3.49 7.85 11.86
N GLY A 32 2.43 8.52 12.32
CA GLY A 32 2.18 9.94 12.05
C GLY A 32 1.80 10.24 10.60
N ARG A 33 1.41 9.24 9.81
CA ARG A 33 1.01 9.40 8.40
C ARG A 33 -0.06 8.40 7.95
N PRO A 34 -0.81 8.67 6.87
CA PRO A 34 -1.79 7.74 6.32
C PRO A 34 -1.18 6.43 5.81
N PHE A 35 -2.05 5.44 5.61
CA PHE A 35 -1.70 4.11 5.10
C PHE A 35 -0.94 4.15 3.76
N VAL A 36 -1.48 4.86 2.76
CA VAL A 36 -0.90 4.91 1.41
C VAL A 36 0.47 5.57 1.40
N GLU A 37 0.66 6.59 2.23
CA GLU A 37 1.97 7.24 2.40
C GLU A 37 2.98 6.30 3.05
N GLN A 38 2.56 5.56 4.08
CA GLN A 38 3.44 4.61 4.76
C GLN A 38 3.92 3.49 3.82
N ILE A 39 3.11 3.06 2.85
CA ILE A 39 3.54 2.10 1.82
C ILE A 39 4.77 2.60 1.04
N LEU A 40 4.84 3.91 0.78
CA LEU A 40 5.97 4.51 0.03
C LEU A 40 7.20 4.79 0.91
N VAL A 41 7.04 4.77 2.23
CA VAL A 41 8.12 4.97 3.20
C VAL A 41 8.72 3.64 3.64
N ASP A 42 7.89 2.75 4.17
CA ASP A 42 8.26 1.40 4.60
C ASP A 42 7.11 0.41 4.31
N PRO A 43 7.13 -0.23 3.13
CA PRO A 43 6.04 -1.10 2.68
C PRO A 43 5.90 -2.38 3.51
N VAL A 44 7.00 -2.90 4.08
CA VAL A 44 6.95 -4.10 4.93
C VAL A 44 6.35 -3.76 6.28
N ALA A 45 6.73 -2.62 6.88
CA ALA A 45 6.08 -2.15 8.10
C ALA A 45 4.58 -1.86 7.86
N ALA A 46 4.24 -1.25 6.72
CA ALA A 46 2.85 -1.04 6.34
C ALA A 46 2.09 -2.36 6.23
N TYR A 47 2.66 -3.36 5.56
CA TYR A 47 1.99 -4.65 5.37
C TYR A 47 1.73 -5.35 6.71
N ARG A 48 2.75 -5.41 7.57
CA ARG A 48 2.66 -6.01 8.90
C ARG A 48 1.65 -5.29 9.79
N GLU A 49 1.63 -3.96 9.78
CA GLU A 49 0.68 -3.19 10.56
C GLU A 49 -0.76 -3.39 10.07
N ALA A 50 -0.96 -3.46 8.75
CA ALA A 50 -2.27 -3.68 8.14
C ALA A 50 -2.85 -5.07 8.46
N LEU A 51 -2.00 -6.10 8.63
CA LEU A 51 -2.42 -7.43 9.11
C LEU A 51 -3.02 -7.39 10.54
N GLY A 52 -2.69 -6.37 11.33
CA GLY A 52 -3.32 -6.12 12.63
C GLY A 52 -4.72 -5.47 12.55
N VAL A 53 -5.20 -5.16 11.33
CA VAL A 53 -6.50 -4.51 11.09
C VAL A 53 -7.45 -5.41 10.32
N ALA A 54 -6.92 -6.18 9.36
CA ALA A 54 -7.72 -6.97 8.45
C ALA A 54 -7.06 -8.33 8.14
N PRO A 55 -7.85 -9.33 7.71
CA PRO A 55 -7.32 -10.61 7.26
C PRO A 55 -6.33 -10.45 6.09
N ALA A 56 -5.36 -11.37 6.01
CA ALA A 56 -4.28 -11.30 5.01
C ALA A 56 -4.77 -11.11 3.57
N GLY A 57 -5.79 -11.87 3.14
CA GLY A 57 -6.35 -11.73 1.78
C GLY A 57 -6.89 -10.33 1.47
N LEU A 58 -7.49 -9.66 2.48
CA LEU A 58 -8.02 -8.30 2.31
C LEU A 58 -6.89 -7.26 2.31
N VAL A 59 -5.85 -7.47 3.13
CA VAL A 59 -4.64 -6.63 3.13
C VAL A 59 -3.92 -6.73 1.79
N GLU A 60 -3.73 -7.95 1.27
CA GLU A 60 -3.12 -8.16 -0.05
C GLU A 60 -3.94 -7.50 -1.15
N ALA A 61 -5.26 -7.67 -1.16
CA ALA A 61 -6.12 -7.00 -2.14
C ALA A 61 -5.99 -5.47 -2.07
N THR A 62 -5.93 -4.91 -0.87
CA THR A 62 -5.76 -3.47 -0.62
C THR A 62 -4.42 -2.97 -1.18
N PHE A 63 -3.32 -3.68 -0.91
CA PHE A 63 -2.01 -3.36 -1.49
C PHE A 63 -2.04 -3.43 -3.01
N LYS A 64 -2.63 -4.48 -3.59
CA LYS A 64 -2.74 -4.64 -5.05
C LYS A 64 -3.55 -3.50 -5.68
N ILE A 65 -4.60 -3.00 -5.03
CA ILE A 65 -5.35 -1.82 -5.48
C ILE A 65 -4.46 -0.58 -5.50
N VAL A 66 -3.70 -0.34 -4.42
CA VAL A 66 -2.76 0.80 -4.32
C VAL A 66 -1.70 0.71 -5.44
N LEU A 67 -1.10 -0.45 -5.63
CA LEU A 67 -0.06 -0.66 -6.64
C LEU A 67 -0.59 -0.45 -8.06
N ARG A 68 -1.79 -0.96 -8.37
CA ARG A 68 -2.45 -0.70 -9.67
C ARG A 68 -2.75 0.78 -9.86
N ALA A 69 -3.18 1.48 -8.80
CA ALA A 69 -3.42 2.92 -8.84
C ALA A 69 -2.14 3.75 -9.01
N PHE A 70 -0.99 3.22 -8.61
CA PHE A 70 0.33 3.78 -8.97
C PHE A 70 0.72 3.54 -10.43
N GLY A 71 -0.06 2.75 -11.19
CA GLY A 71 0.19 2.48 -12.60
C GLY A 71 1.07 1.24 -12.86
N LEU A 72 1.22 0.35 -11.87
CA LEU A 72 1.93 -0.91 -12.06
C LEU A 72 1.07 -1.88 -12.90
N ASN A 73 1.72 -2.57 -13.82
CA ASN A 73 1.12 -3.67 -14.57
C ASN A 73 0.99 -4.94 -13.69
N PRO A 74 0.25 -5.98 -14.11
CA PRO A 74 0.04 -7.18 -13.29
C PRO A 74 1.31 -7.88 -12.80
N LEU A 75 2.36 -7.95 -13.63
CA LEU A 75 3.63 -8.58 -13.27
C LEU A 75 4.39 -7.74 -12.24
N GLU A 76 4.42 -6.42 -12.40
CA GLU A 76 5.03 -5.49 -11.44
C GLU A 76 4.28 -5.55 -10.09
N VAL A 77 2.96 -5.67 -10.10
CA VAL A 77 2.13 -5.82 -8.89
C VAL A 77 2.51 -7.09 -8.12
N GLU A 78 2.56 -8.25 -8.79
CA GLU A 78 2.92 -9.49 -8.09
C GLU A 78 4.37 -9.47 -7.60
N GLY A 79 5.31 -8.93 -8.40
CA GLY A 79 6.71 -8.78 -7.97
C GLY A 79 6.87 -7.86 -6.75
N ALA A 80 6.09 -6.78 -6.67
CA ALA A 80 6.06 -5.93 -5.49
C ALA A 80 5.45 -6.67 -4.28
N MET A 81 4.36 -7.42 -4.47
CA MET A 81 3.75 -8.21 -3.39
C MET A 81 4.67 -9.33 -2.89
N GLU A 82 5.41 -10.00 -3.77
CA GLU A 82 6.44 -10.97 -3.40
C GLU A 82 7.52 -10.32 -2.54
N ALA A 83 8.03 -9.16 -2.93
CA ALA A 83 9.04 -8.43 -2.15
C ALA A 83 8.52 -8.09 -0.74
N VAL A 84 7.28 -7.60 -0.61
CA VAL A 84 6.68 -7.30 0.69
C VAL A 84 6.50 -8.56 1.55
N ARG A 85 6.04 -9.67 0.96
CA ARG A 85 5.91 -10.95 1.67
C ARG A 85 7.26 -11.50 2.14
N ALA A 86 8.31 -11.30 1.35
CA ALA A 86 9.68 -11.67 1.69
C ALA A 86 10.32 -10.72 2.72
N GLY A 87 9.67 -9.59 3.07
CA GLY A 87 10.25 -8.59 3.97
C GLY A 87 11.29 -7.68 3.31
N ASP A 88 11.30 -7.58 1.98
CA ASP A 88 12.25 -6.79 1.21
C ASP A 88 11.65 -5.43 0.79
N SER A 89 11.73 -4.45 1.70
CA SER A 89 11.29 -3.08 1.42
C SER A 89 12.08 -2.43 0.29
N ARG A 90 13.35 -2.77 0.11
CA ARG A 90 14.21 -2.18 -0.93
C ARG A 90 13.70 -2.59 -2.31
N ARG A 91 13.51 -3.88 -2.54
CA ARG A 91 13.03 -4.41 -3.82
C ARG A 91 11.65 -3.89 -4.18
N PHE A 92 10.75 -3.80 -3.20
CA PHE A 92 9.43 -3.19 -3.41
C PHE A 92 9.56 -1.75 -3.91
N LEU A 93 10.37 -0.93 -3.23
CA LEU A 93 10.51 0.48 -3.58
C LEU A 93 11.21 0.68 -4.92
N GLU A 94 12.13 -0.20 -5.33
CA GLU A 94 12.73 -0.18 -6.67
C GLU A 94 11.67 -0.34 -7.77
N ILE A 95 10.73 -1.27 -7.60
CA ILE A 95 9.63 -1.50 -8.55
C ILE A 95 8.71 -0.26 -8.59
N VAL A 96 8.30 0.22 -7.41
CA VAL A 96 7.27 1.26 -7.27
C VAL A 96 7.79 2.65 -7.65
N LYS A 97 9.00 3.05 -7.24
CA LYS A 97 9.56 4.39 -7.47
C LYS A 97 9.58 4.81 -8.93
N SER A 98 9.72 3.86 -9.85
CA SER A 98 9.66 4.12 -11.30
C SER A 98 8.33 4.73 -11.78
N LYS A 99 7.24 4.56 -11.02
CA LYS A 99 5.87 4.98 -11.41
C LYS A 99 5.31 6.14 -10.61
N VAL A 100 5.83 6.37 -9.40
CA VAL A 100 5.31 7.37 -8.44
C VAL A 100 6.07 8.70 -8.44
N ASN A 101 7.10 8.86 -9.28
CA ASN A 101 7.78 10.14 -9.47
C ASN A 101 6.79 11.22 -9.92
#